data_AF-A0A8P4KIY6-F1
#
_entry.id   AF-A0A8P4KIY6-F1
#
_cell.length_a   1.000
_cell.length_b   1.000
_cell.length_c   1.000
_cell.angle_alpha   90.00
_cell.angle_beta   90.00
_cell.angle_gamma   90.00
#
_symmetry.space_group_name_H-M   'P 1'
#
loop_
_entity.id
_entity.type
_entity.pdbx_description
1 polymer ?
#
loop_
_entity_poly.entity_id
_entity_poly.type
_entity_poly.pdbx_seq_one_letter_code
_entity_poly.pdbx_strand_id
1 'polypeptide(L)'
;MNRHGKKNGIPDRWRDYKSVGKRLHGTRFIAFKVPLNQSLNRQLPSLEAFGPWELLDVLNKDRQELGLIIDLTFTSRYYGPHDVPQSLLLVKIFTRGHEVPSDDTILSFKRAVRRFLRDNADNDKLIGVHCTHGLNRTGYLICRYLIDVDGMDPKEAVALFNSSRGHAIERPNYLEDLQRGPKRSNEGMEESEQEPMRGRAAHRPSDSDRREERRPHSADWYHRSYPPTGNHRSHHQHPHDGLLPSPPLLPPPPFCPPTGAPLHHHHPYRWTPPHPDSQWRRPPRPVDRRRGPPPPPLPPPLPRYSARWTNESNGLRERPEEEWAGRQMRPHHRHRVNTYDNY
;
A
#
# COMPACT_ATOMS: atom_id res chain seq x y z
N MET A 1 0.97 33.28 -13.79
CA MET A 1 -0.08 32.24 -13.62
C MET A 1 0.10 31.56 -12.27
N ASN A 2 -0.94 31.57 -11.45
CA ASN A 2 -0.91 31.38 -10.00
C ASN A 2 -0.64 29.90 -9.61
N ARG A 3 0.56 29.58 -9.08
CA ARG A 3 0.98 28.21 -8.68
C ARG A 3 0.53 27.80 -7.27
N HIS A 4 -0.67 28.23 -6.84
CA HIS A 4 -1.18 27.93 -5.48
C HIS A 4 -2.44 27.04 -5.45
N GLY A 5 -2.86 26.44 -6.57
CA GLY A 5 -4.15 25.72 -6.68
C GLY A 5 -4.16 24.18 -6.60
N LYS A 6 -3.02 23.48 -6.52
CA LYS A 6 -2.98 22.02 -6.81
C LYS A 6 -2.98 21.06 -5.61
N LYS A 7 -3.30 21.50 -4.38
CA LYS A 7 -3.24 20.57 -3.22
C LYS A 7 -4.38 19.52 -3.20
N ASN A 8 -5.46 19.75 -3.95
CA ASN A 8 -6.70 18.94 -3.89
C ASN A 8 -7.10 18.28 -5.22
N GLY A 9 -6.25 18.31 -6.25
CA GLY A 9 -6.55 17.73 -7.57
C GLY A 9 -6.18 16.25 -7.70
N ILE A 10 -6.56 15.64 -8.81
CA ILE A 10 -6.08 14.31 -9.25
C ILE A 10 -4.55 14.35 -9.40
N PRO A 11 -3.79 13.31 -8.97
CA PRO A 11 -2.34 13.30 -9.13
C PRO A 11 -1.93 13.40 -10.61
N ASP A 12 -0.85 14.13 -10.88
CA ASP A 12 -0.30 14.24 -12.23
C ASP A 12 -0.04 12.84 -12.83
N ARG A 13 -0.39 12.65 -14.11
CA ARG A 13 -0.31 11.39 -14.87
C ARG A 13 -1.08 10.20 -14.28
N TRP A 14 -1.93 10.37 -13.26
CA TRP A 14 -2.66 9.24 -12.66
C TRP A 14 -3.61 8.54 -13.65
N ARG A 15 -4.15 9.29 -14.61
CA ARG A 15 -5.04 8.76 -15.67
C ARG A 15 -4.29 7.94 -16.72
N ASP A 16 -3.00 8.16 -16.87
CA ASP A 16 -2.16 7.51 -17.89
C ASP A 16 -1.87 6.04 -17.58
N TYR A 17 -2.08 5.62 -16.33
CA TYR A 17 -1.81 4.26 -15.87
C TYR A 17 -3.10 3.47 -15.65
N LYS A 18 -3.05 2.19 -16.04
CA LYS A 18 -4.08 1.18 -15.76
C LYS A 18 -4.32 1.10 -14.25
N SER A 19 -5.58 1.01 -13.84
CA SER A 19 -5.96 1.04 -12.42
C SER A 19 -5.39 -0.13 -11.63
N VAL A 20 -5.59 -1.36 -12.12
CA VAL A 20 -5.14 -2.59 -11.46
C VAL A 20 -4.30 -3.41 -12.44
N GLY A 21 -3.19 -3.97 -11.98
CA GLY A 21 -2.44 -5.01 -12.68
C GLY A 21 -3.07 -6.39 -12.48
N LYS A 22 -2.36 -7.44 -12.89
CA LYS A 22 -2.68 -8.82 -12.56
C LYS A 22 -1.94 -9.26 -11.31
N ARG A 23 -2.43 -10.32 -10.67
CA ARG A 23 -1.66 -11.06 -9.66
C ARG A 23 -0.30 -11.46 -10.25
N LEU A 24 0.77 -11.20 -9.51
CA LEU A 24 2.10 -11.67 -9.89
C LEU A 24 2.14 -13.19 -9.73
N HIS A 25 2.29 -13.91 -10.84
CA HIS A 25 2.25 -15.37 -10.86
C HIS A 25 3.24 -15.97 -9.86
N GLY A 26 2.83 -17.03 -9.16
CA GLY A 26 3.64 -17.68 -8.12
C GLY A 26 3.71 -16.91 -6.80
N THR A 27 3.10 -15.73 -6.68
CA THR A 27 3.11 -14.91 -5.45
C THR A 27 1.68 -14.59 -4.99
N ARG A 28 1.55 -13.90 -3.85
CA ARG A 28 0.29 -13.29 -3.38
C ARG A 28 0.25 -11.77 -3.59
N PHE A 29 1.12 -11.21 -4.43
CA PHE A 29 1.13 -9.77 -4.71
C PHE A 29 0.21 -9.39 -5.87
N ILE A 30 -0.41 -8.22 -5.72
CA ILE A 30 -1.06 -7.49 -6.82
C ILE A 30 -0.78 -6.00 -6.70
N ALA A 31 -0.48 -5.35 -7.82
CA ALA A 31 -0.12 -3.94 -7.87
C ALA A 31 -1.20 -3.11 -8.56
N PHE A 32 -1.51 -1.93 -8.01
CA PHE A 32 -2.50 -1.00 -8.56
C PHE A 32 -2.07 0.44 -8.31
N LYS A 33 -2.63 1.40 -9.07
CA LYS A 33 -2.45 2.84 -8.76
C LYS A 33 -3.27 3.22 -7.54
N VAL A 34 -3.01 4.38 -6.94
CA VAL A 34 -3.73 4.79 -5.72
C VAL A 34 -5.24 4.88 -5.98
N PRO A 35 -6.08 4.16 -5.20
CA PRO A 35 -7.52 4.41 -5.19
C PRO A 35 -7.79 5.80 -4.62
N LEU A 36 -8.79 6.50 -5.14
CA LEU A 36 -9.15 7.84 -4.71
C LEU A 36 -10.43 7.81 -3.87
N ASN A 37 -10.51 8.69 -2.88
CA ASN A 37 -11.73 8.94 -2.11
C ASN A 37 -12.81 9.55 -3.00
N GLN A 38 -14.04 9.60 -2.47
CA GLN A 38 -15.19 10.07 -3.24
C GLN A 38 -15.04 11.51 -3.71
N SER A 39 -14.46 12.40 -2.89
CA SER A 39 -14.24 13.81 -3.23
C SER A 39 -13.36 13.98 -4.48
N LEU A 40 -12.26 13.21 -4.57
CA LEU A 40 -11.38 13.21 -5.74
C LEU A 40 -12.05 12.50 -6.93
N ASN A 41 -12.71 11.36 -6.72
CA ASN A 41 -13.41 10.66 -7.80
C ASN A 41 -14.51 11.49 -8.47
N ARG A 42 -15.16 12.42 -7.75
CA ARG A 42 -16.14 13.36 -8.34
C ARG A 42 -15.54 14.33 -9.37
N GLN A 43 -14.22 14.46 -9.42
CA GLN A 43 -13.51 15.25 -10.43
C GLN A 43 -13.25 14.47 -11.73
N LEU A 44 -13.55 13.16 -11.74
CA LEU A 44 -13.30 12.27 -12.87
C LEU A 44 -14.60 11.88 -13.59
N PRO A 45 -14.54 11.57 -14.90
CA PRO A 45 -15.61 10.84 -15.57
C PRO A 45 -15.91 9.53 -14.85
N SER A 46 -17.18 9.10 -14.83
CA SER A 46 -17.59 7.93 -14.04
C SER A 46 -16.89 6.63 -14.47
N LEU A 47 -16.50 6.51 -15.74
CA LEU A 47 -15.76 5.34 -16.26
C LEU A 47 -14.29 5.30 -15.79
N GLU A 48 -13.76 6.43 -15.33
CA GLU A 48 -12.36 6.57 -14.89
C GLU A 48 -12.22 6.65 -13.36
N ALA A 49 -13.35 6.75 -12.65
CA ALA A 49 -13.39 6.71 -11.20
C ALA A 49 -12.79 5.38 -10.70
N PHE A 50 -11.94 5.46 -9.69
CA PHE A 50 -11.29 4.30 -9.13
C PHE A 50 -11.03 4.53 -7.64
N GLY A 51 -11.94 4.05 -6.81
CA GLY A 51 -11.82 4.00 -5.35
C GLY A 51 -11.61 2.59 -4.82
N PRO A 52 -11.57 2.43 -3.48
CA PRO A 52 -11.40 1.12 -2.84
C PRO A 52 -12.47 0.09 -3.23
N TRP A 53 -13.69 0.54 -3.53
CA TRP A 53 -14.78 -0.33 -3.96
C TRP A 53 -14.62 -0.81 -5.39
N GLU A 54 -14.20 0.06 -6.31
CA GLU A 54 -13.90 -0.33 -7.70
C GLU A 54 -12.70 -1.28 -7.76
N LEU A 55 -11.72 -1.13 -6.87
CA LEU A 55 -10.64 -2.10 -6.71
C LEU A 55 -11.19 -3.49 -6.36
N LEU A 56 -12.07 -3.59 -5.36
CA LEU A 56 -12.68 -4.87 -5.01
C LEU A 56 -13.52 -5.46 -6.14
N ASP A 57 -14.28 -4.64 -6.87
CA ASP A 57 -15.06 -5.11 -8.02
C ASP A 57 -14.18 -5.73 -9.10
N VAL A 58 -13.03 -5.12 -9.40
CA VAL A 58 -12.07 -5.66 -10.36
C VAL A 58 -11.52 -7.02 -9.89
N LEU A 59 -11.13 -7.12 -8.62
CA LEU A 59 -10.56 -8.36 -8.08
C LEU A 59 -11.59 -9.50 -7.96
N ASN A 60 -12.81 -9.17 -7.53
CA ASN A 60 -13.90 -10.14 -7.40
C ASN A 60 -14.31 -10.72 -8.76
N LYS A 61 -14.28 -9.93 -9.83
CA LYS A 61 -14.51 -10.42 -11.21
C LYS A 61 -13.51 -11.51 -11.61
N ASP A 62 -12.27 -11.38 -11.16
CA ASP A 62 -11.21 -12.37 -11.40
C ASP A 62 -11.16 -13.47 -10.32
N ARG A 63 -12.17 -13.54 -9.44
CA ARG A 63 -12.26 -14.48 -8.29
C ARG A 63 -11.04 -14.38 -7.36
N GLN A 64 -10.52 -13.18 -7.19
CA GLN A 64 -9.40 -12.89 -6.29
C GLN A 64 -9.90 -12.10 -5.09
N GLU A 65 -9.50 -12.54 -3.90
CA GLU A 65 -9.81 -11.84 -2.66
C GLU A 65 -8.61 -11.03 -2.20
N LEU A 66 -8.82 -9.78 -1.81
CA LEU A 66 -7.81 -8.93 -1.21
C LEU A 66 -7.89 -9.01 0.31
N GLY A 67 -6.76 -9.18 0.99
CA GLY A 67 -6.72 -9.21 2.46
C GLY A 67 -6.03 -8.00 3.09
N LEU A 68 -5.02 -7.47 2.41
CA LEU A 68 -4.20 -6.34 2.90
C LEU A 68 -3.93 -5.35 1.77
N ILE A 69 -4.00 -4.06 2.09
CA ILE A 69 -3.45 -2.97 1.28
C ILE A 69 -2.21 -2.42 1.97
N ILE A 70 -1.09 -2.36 1.26
CA ILE A 70 0.11 -1.62 1.64
C ILE A 70 0.15 -0.33 0.80
N ASP A 71 -0.09 0.79 1.47
CA ASP A 71 -0.07 2.13 0.89
C ASP A 71 1.32 2.76 1.05
N LEU A 72 2.01 2.94 -0.08
CA LEU A 72 3.36 3.50 -0.17
C LEU A 72 3.38 5.00 -0.49
N THR A 73 2.22 5.66 -0.53
CA THR A 73 2.16 7.09 -0.86
C THR A 73 2.71 7.92 0.29
N PHE A 74 3.44 9.00 -0.04
CA PHE A 74 4.01 9.91 0.95
C PHE A 74 3.01 11.01 1.37
N THR A 75 1.74 10.65 1.51
CA THR A 75 0.62 11.55 1.84
C THR A 75 -0.59 10.73 2.25
N SER A 76 -1.49 11.29 3.06
CA SER A 76 -2.75 10.63 3.46
C SER A 76 -3.98 11.24 2.80
N ARG A 77 -3.81 12.07 1.76
CA ARG A 77 -4.92 12.83 1.16
C ARG A 77 -5.81 12.04 0.21
N TYR A 78 -5.35 10.87 -0.25
CA TYR A 78 -6.02 10.15 -1.34
C TYR A 78 -7.22 9.36 -0.87
N TYR A 79 -7.10 8.70 0.26
CA TYR A 79 -8.17 8.00 0.96
C TYR A 79 -7.70 7.70 2.38
N GLY A 80 -8.65 7.44 3.28
CA GLY A 80 -8.38 7.00 4.64
C GLY A 80 -9.14 5.73 4.99
N PRO A 81 -9.02 5.23 6.23
CA PRO A 81 -9.74 4.04 6.67
C PRO A 81 -11.26 4.12 6.47
N HIS A 82 -11.85 5.33 6.53
CA HIS A 82 -13.29 5.55 6.31
C HIS A 82 -13.74 5.34 4.86
N ASP A 83 -12.83 5.33 3.89
CA ASP A 83 -13.13 5.01 2.49
C ASP A 83 -12.96 3.51 2.18
N VAL A 84 -12.31 2.76 3.07
CA VAL A 84 -11.91 1.36 2.86
C VAL A 84 -12.90 0.40 3.52
N PRO A 85 -13.38 -0.64 2.80
CA PRO A 85 -14.27 -1.65 3.36
C PRO A 85 -13.73 -2.34 4.61
N GLN A 86 -14.61 -2.65 5.58
CA GLN A 86 -14.24 -3.30 6.85
C GLN A 86 -13.60 -4.69 6.70
N SER A 87 -13.76 -5.34 5.54
CA SER A 87 -13.14 -6.61 5.21
C SER A 87 -11.63 -6.51 4.96
N LEU A 88 -11.10 -5.30 4.73
CA LEU A 88 -9.70 -5.08 4.38
C LEU A 88 -8.87 -4.53 5.54
N LEU A 89 -7.61 -4.94 5.55
CA LEU A 89 -6.56 -4.36 6.37
C LEU A 89 -5.75 -3.35 5.55
N LEU A 90 -5.23 -2.31 6.20
CA LEU A 90 -4.42 -1.25 5.61
C LEU A 90 -3.16 -1.03 6.44
N VAL A 91 -2.00 -1.07 5.78
CA VAL A 91 -0.71 -0.67 6.34
C VAL A 91 -0.20 0.52 5.54
N LYS A 92 0.19 1.59 6.24
CA LYS A 92 0.74 2.80 5.65
C LYS A 92 2.25 2.82 5.84
N ILE A 93 3.01 2.81 4.75
CA ILE A 93 4.47 2.96 4.77
C ILE A 93 4.83 4.20 3.98
N PHE A 94 5.23 5.27 4.66
CA PHE A 94 5.53 6.54 4.00
C PHE A 94 6.82 6.44 3.17
N THR A 95 6.69 6.12 1.88
CA THR A 95 7.83 5.99 0.97
C THR A 95 8.04 7.25 0.14
N ARG A 96 9.16 7.95 0.37
CA ARG A 96 9.57 9.10 -0.44
C ARG A 96 9.73 8.71 -1.90
N GLY A 97 9.41 9.63 -2.80
CA GLY A 97 9.62 9.44 -4.24
C GLY A 97 11.07 9.74 -4.64
N HIS A 98 11.45 9.31 -5.84
CA HIS A 98 12.71 9.62 -6.53
C HIS A 98 13.97 8.97 -5.96
N GLU A 99 14.09 8.85 -4.64
CA GLU A 99 15.19 8.15 -3.97
C GLU A 99 14.88 6.67 -3.78
N VAL A 100 15.93 5.85 -3.75
CA VAL A 100 15.81 4.42 -3.42
C VAL A 100 15.26 4.32 -1.98
N PRO A 101 14.17 3.57 -1.74
CA PRO A 101 13.64 3.37 -0.39
C PRO A 101 14.72 2.91 0.60
N SER A 102 14.71 3.48 1.81
CA SER A 102 15.68 3.17 2.85
C SER A 102 15.56 1.72 3.34
N ASP A 103 16.61 1.23 3.99
CA ASP A 103 16.59 -0.11 4.60
C ASP A 103 15.47 -0.27 5.63
N ASP A 104 15.18 0.77 6.42
CA ASP A 104 14.03 0.79 7.33
C ASP A 104 12.70 0.63 6.57
N THR A 105 12.52 1.36 5.47
CA THR A 105 11.31 1.26 4.64
C THR A 105 11.16 -0.13 4.03
N ILE A 106 12.28 -0.71 3.57
CA ILE A 106 12.34 -2.07 3.02
C ILE A 106 12.01 -3.09 4.12
N LEU A 107 12.54 -2.92 5.33
CA LEU A 107 12.28 -3.81 6.46
C LEU A 107 10.82 -3.73 6.91
N SER A 108 10.22 -2.53 7.03
CA SER A 108 8.80 -2.38 7.34
C SER A 108 7.92 -3.04 6.28
N PHE A 109 8.29 -2.95 4.99
CA PHE A 109 7.59 -3.66 3.92
C PHE A 109 7.70 -5.19 4.09
N LYS A 110 8.91 -5.70 4.34
CA LYS A 110 9.13 -7.14 4.61
C LYS A 110 8.30 -7.62 5.80
N ARG A 111 8.30 -6.89 6.92
CA ARG A 111 7.48 -7.20 8.12
C ARG A 111 5.99 -7.26 7.80
N ALA A 112 5.46 -6.26 7.11
CA ALA A 112 4.04 -6.22 6.74
C ALA A 112 3.64 -7.43 5.88
N VAL A 113 4.47 -7.79 4.90
CA VAL A 113 4.25 -8.94 4.03
C VAL A 113 4.34 -10.25 4.81
N ARG A 114 5.42 -10.46 5.59
CA ARG A 114 5.63 -11.71 6.35
C ARG A 114 4.54 -11.95 7.36
N ARG A 115 4.17 -10.92 8.11
CA ARG A 115 3.05 -10.97 9.03
C ARG A 115 1.76 -11.40 8.31
N PHE A 116 1.41 -10.76 7.21
CA PHE A 116 0.18 -11.10 6.49
C PHE A 116 0.19 -12.56 6.02
N LEU A 117 1.31 -13.01 5.43
CA LEU A 117 1.45 -14.39 4.94
C LEU A 117 1.34 -15.41 6.08
N ARG A 118 1.94 -15.12 7.24
CA ARG A 118 1.84 -15.97 8.44
C ARG A 118 0.40 -16.02 8.97
N ASP A 119 -0.22 -14.87 9.16
CA ASP A 119 -1.56 -14.75 9.75
C ASP A 119 -2.67 -15.22 8.77
N ASN A 120 -2.32 -15.47 7.49
CA ASN A 120 -3.22 -15.93 6.43
C ASN A 120 -2.67 -17.16 5.70
N ALA A 121 -1.97 -18.05 6.42
CA ALA A 121 -1.38 -19.26 5.84
C ALA A 121 -2.42 -20.27 5.33
N ASP A 122 -3.66 -20.17 5.82
CA ASP A 122 -4.81 -21.03 5.52
C ASP A 122 -5.61 -20.58 4.29
N ASN A 123 -5.28 -19.45 3.67
CA ASN A 123 -6.02 -18.89 2.56
C ASN A 123 -5.10 -18.28 1.49
N ASP A 124 -5.68 -17.90 0.35
CA ASP A 124 -4.95 -17.35 -0.80
C ASP A 124 -5.23 -15.85 -1.05
N LYS A 125 -5.66 -15.12 -0.01
CA LYS A 125 -5.95 -13.68 -0.11
C LYS A 125 -4.70 -12.90 -0.56
N LEU A 126 -4.88 -11.88 -1.37
CA LEU A 126 -3.78 -11.10 -1.94
C LEU A 126 -3.33 -9.97 -1.02
N ILE A 127 -2.06 -9.61 -1.19
CA ILE A 127 -1.43 -8.38 -0.71
C ILE A 127 -1.46 -7.38 -1.85
N GLY A 128 -2.30 -6.37 -1.71
CA GLY A 128 -2.37 -5.23 -2.59
C GLY A 128 -1.31 -4.22 -2.25
N VAL A 129 -0.49 -3.81 -3.22
CA VAL A 129 0.53 -2.78 -3.00
C VAL A 129 0.32 -1.65 -3.99
N HIS A 130 0.29 -0.42 -3.50
CA HIS A 130 0.24 0.73 -4.37
C HIS A 130 1.13 1.86 -3.88
N CYS A 131 1.54 2.69 -4.84
CA CYS A 131 2.00 4.04 -4.60
C CYS A 131 1.04 4.98 -5.34
N THR A 132 1.49 6.14 -5.81
CA THR A 132 0.60 7.03 -6.59
C THR A 132 0.18 6.38 -7.91
N HIS A 133 1.13 5.87 -8.69
CA HIS A 133 0.85 5.23 -9.99
C HIS A 133 0.87 3.71 -9.93
N GLY A 134 1.22 3.13 -8.78
CA GLY A 134 1.36 1.67 -8.63
C GLY A 134 2.51 1.09 -9.42
N LEU A 135 3.54 1.88 -9.71
CA LEU A 135 4.59 1.53 -10.68
C LEU A 135 5.97 1.52 -10.04
N ASN A 136 6.55 2.70 -9.78
CA ASN A 136 7.96 2.80 -9.40
C ASN A 136 8.25 2.30 -7.97
N ARG A 137 7.70 2.96 -6.93
CA ARG A 137 7.91 2.53 -5.53
C ARG A 137 7.31 1.15 -5.25
N THR A 138 6.15 0.88 -5.85
CA THR A 138 5.47 -0.42 -5.77
C THR A 138 6.34 -1.53 -6.36
N GLY A 139 6.81 -1.35 -7.59
CA GLY A 139 7.67 -2.32 -8.26
C GLY A 139 8.98 -2.50 -7.53
N TYR A 140 9.61 -1.42 -7.09
CA TYR A 140 10.85 -1.52 -6.31
C TYR A 140 10.66 -2.37 -5.05
N LEU A 141 9.68 -2.08 -4.19
CA LEU A 141 9.52 -2.81 -2.93
C LEU A 141 9.07 -4.26 -3.13
N ILE A 142 8.21 -4.53 -4.11
CA ILE A 142 7.85 -5.90 -4.48
C ILE A 142 9.09 -6.65 -4.99
N CYS A 143 9.79 -6.13 -5.99
CA CYS A 143 10.98 -6.80 -6.54
C CYS A 143 12.06 -6.99 -5.49
N ARG A 144 12.32 -5.98 -4.64
CA ARG A 144 13.27 -6.07 -3.54
C ARG A 144 12.90 -7.17 -2.55
N TYR A 145 11.61 -7.34 -2.24
CA TYR A 145 11.15 -8.48 -1.43
C TYR A 145 11.43 -9.82 -2.12
N LEU A 146 11.05 -9.97 -3.39
CA LEU A 146 11.26 -11.22 -4.14
C LEU A 146 12.75 -11.59 -4.22
N ILE A 147 13.64 -10.60 -4.38
CA ILE A 147 15.09 -10.81 -4.42
C ILE A 147 15.64 -11.18 -3.03
N ASP A 148 15.34 -10.37 -2.02
CA ASP A 148 15.98 -10.52 -0.71
C ASP A 148 15.40 -11.71 0.08
N VAL A 149 14.11 -11.98 -0.07
CA VAL A 149 13.38 -12.98 0.73
C VAL A 149 13.21 -14.28 -0.05
N ASP A 150 12.70 -14.20 -1.28
CA ASP A 150 12.39 -15.39 -2.10
C ASP A 150 13.59 -15.83 -2.96
N GLY A 151 14.70 -15.10 -2.92
CA GLY A 151 15.94 -15.41 -3.64
C GLY A 151 15.83 -15.30 -5.16
N MET A 152 14.80 -14.60 -5.67
CA MET A 152 14.55 -14.45 -7.10
C MET A 152 15.65 -13.63 -7.78
N ASP A 153 16.01 -14.00 -9.00
CA ASP A 153 16.94 -13.21 -9.81
C ASP A 153 16.37 -11.78 -10.05
N PRO A 154 17.17 -10.72 -9.93
CA PRO A 154 16.69 -9.35 -10.12
C PRO A 154 16.02 -9.08 -11.47
N LYS A 155 16.51 -9.67 -12.57
CA LYS A 155 15.91 -9.48 -13.90
C LYS A 155 14.56 -10.18 -13.97
N GLU A 156 14.48 -11.39 -13.41
CA GLU A 156 13.23 -12.14 -13.33
C GLU A 156 12.18 -11.39 -12.49
N ALA A 157 12.55 -10.87 -11.32
CA ALA A 157 11.65 -10.10 -10.46
C ALA A 157 11.09 -8.86 -11.17
N VAL A 158 11.95 -8.09 -11.86
CA VAL A 158 11.53 -6.91 -12.64
C VAL A 158 10.64 -7.31 -13.81
N ALA A 159 10.97 -8.38 -14.55
CA ALA A 159 10.17 -8.86 -15.66
C ALA A 159 8.79 -9.34 -15.21
N LEU A 160 8.72 -10.09 -14.11
CA LEU A 160 7.48 -10.56 -13.51
C LEU A 160 6.60 -9.39 -13.06
N PHE A 161 7.18 -8.39 -12.40
CA PHE A 161 6.45 -7.20 -12.00
C PHE A 161 5.93 -6.42 -13.21
N ASN A 162 6.79 -6.10 -14.18
CA ASN A 162 6.42 -5.29 -15.35
C ASN A 162 5.31 -5.95 -16.17
N SER A 163 5.43 -7.25 -16.44
CA SER A 163 4.42 -8.01 -17.18
C SER A 163 3.09 -8.10 -16.44
N SER A 164 3.12 -8.33 -15.12
CA SER A 164 1.91 -8.40 -14.30
C SER A 164 1.26 -7.02 -14.12
N ARG A 165 2.05 -5.97 -13.92
CA ARG A 165 1.55 -4.60 -13.75
C ARG A 165 0.99 -4.01 -15.05
N GLY A 166 1.52 -4.45 -16.19
CA GLY A 166 1.20 -3.94 -17.53
C GLY A 166 1.84 -2.60 -17.86
N HIS A 167 2.82 -2.17 -17.05
CA HIS A 167 3.62 -0.95 -17.19
C HIS A 167 5.01 -1.24 -16.63
N ALA A 168 6.07 -0.71 -17.27
CA ALA A 168 7.44 -0.94 -16.82
C ALA A 168 7.89 0.05 -15.74
N ILE A 169 8.68 -0.40 -14.77
CA ILE A 169 9.36 0.51 -13.82
C ILE A 169 10.18 1.53 -14.62
N GLU A 170 9.96 2.82 -14.36
CA GLU A 170 10.53 3.93 -15.13
C GLU A 170 11.81 4.51 -14.50
N ARG A 171 12.04 4.25 -13.20
CA ARG A 171 13.13 4.90 -12.44
C ARG A 171 14.47 4.18 -12.63
N PRO A 172 15.46 4.79 -13.32
CA PRO A 172 16.73 4.12 -13.59
C PRO A 172 17.49 3.75 -12.33
N ASN A 173 17.50 4.64 -11.33
CA ASN A 173 18.15 4.38 -10.05
C ASN A 173 17.50 3.22 -9.26
N TYR A 174 16.21 2.95 -9.46
CA TYR A 174 15.55 1.79 -8.84
C TYR A 174 15.96 0.50 -9.54
N LEU A 175 15.99 0.52 -10.88
CA LEU A 175 16.42 -0.62 -11.67
C LEU A 175 17.90 -0.97 -11.40
N GLU A 176 18.75 0.05 -11.29
CA GLU A 176 20.16 -0.12 -10.98
C GLU A 176 20.37 -0.72 -9.58
N ASP A 177 19.70 -0.20 -8.55
CA ASP A 177 19.80 -0.76 -7.20
C ASP A 177 19.23 -2.20 -7.14
N LEU A 178 18.11 -2.49 -7.81
CA LEU A 178 17.60 -3.87 -7.88
C LEU A 178 18.61 -4.82 -8.53
N GLN A 179 19.26 -4.39 -9.60
CA GLN A 179 20.18 -5.23 -10.37
C GLN A 179 21.57 -5.39 -9.73
N ARG A 180 22.08 -4.35 -9.07
CA ARG A 180 23.48 -4.25 -8.61
C ARG A 180 23.64 -3.88 -7.14
N GLY A 181 22.58 -3.38 -6.51
CA GLY A 181 22.61 -3.00 -5.11
C GLY A 181 22.71 -4.22 -4.19
N PRO A 182 23.24 -4.05 -2.96
CA PRO A 182 23.41 -5.15 -2.03
C PRO A 182 22.06 -5.73 -1.60
N LYS A 183 22.04 -7.02 -1.27
CA LYS A 183 20.91 -7.65 -0.59
C LYS A 183 20.66 -6.92 0.73
N ARG A 184 19.42 -6.48 0.99
CA ARG A 184 19.10 -5.83 2.27
C ARG A 184 18.84 -6.87 3.34
N SER A 185 19.18 -6.53 4.59
CA SER A 185 19.03 -7.44 5.72
C SER A 185 17.60 -7.95 5.85
N ASN A 186 17.51 -9.21 6.29
CA ASN A 186 16.26 -9.87 6.68
C ASN A 186 16.14 -9.96 8.22
N GLU A 187 17.13 -9.45 8.95
CA GLU A 187 17.09 -9.37 10.41
C GLU A 187 15.90 -8.50 10.87
N GLY A 188 15.18 -8.98 11.88
CA GLY A 188 13.99 -8.33 12.41
C GLY A 188 12.73 -8.43 11.52
N MET A 189 12.77 -9.14 10.38
CA MET A 189 11.62 -9.20 9.46
C MET A 189 10.39 -9.95 9.99
N GLU A 190 10.56 -10.76 11.03
CA GLU A 190 9.46 -11.50 11.68
C GLU A 190 8.86 -10.72 12.87
N GLU A 191 9.44 -9.58 13.23
CA GLU A 191 8.97 -8.71 14.30
C GLU A 191 7.74 -7.91 13.88
N SER A 192 6.81 -7.72 14.82
CA SER A 192 5.64 -6.86 14.63
C SER A 192 6.01 -5.41 14.95
N GLU A 193 5.92 -4.53 13.95
CA GLU A 193 6.16 -3.08 14.14
C GLU A 193 4.84 -2.30 14.34
N GLN A 194 3.86 -2.55 13.47
CA GLN A 194 2.57 -1.87 13.50
C GLN A 194 1.41 -2.83 13.21
N GLU A 195 0.33 -2.69 13.96
CA GLU A 195 -0.94 -3.35 13.68
C GLU A 195 -1.59 -2.76 12.42
N PRO A 196 -1.95 -3.59 11.41
CA PRO A 196 -2.72 -3.11 10.28
C PRO A 196 -4.04 -2.47 10.72
N MET A 197 -4.36 -1.31 10.16
CA MET A 197 -5.63 -0.64 10.40
C MET A 197 -6.74 -1.36 9.64
N ARG A 198 -7.84 -1.69 10.32
CA ARG A 198 -9.04 -2.18 9.64
C ARG A 198 -9.78 -1.03 8.94
N GLY A 199 -10.26 -1.30 7.72
CA GLY A 199 -11.19 -0.39 7.03
C GLY A 199 -12.43 -0.10 7.87
N ARG A 200 -13.07 1.05 7.64
CA ARG A 200 -14.21 1.55 8.42
C ARG A 200 -15.44 1.83 7.56
N ALA A 201 -15.34 1.71 6.25
CA ALA A 201 -16.49 1.87 5.36
C ALA A 201 -17.42 0.66 5.50
N ALA A 202 -18.63 0.89 6.02
CA ALA A 202 -19.67 -0.13 6.10
C ALA A 202 -20.34 -0.38 4.74
N HIS A 203 -20.50 0.68 3.95
CA HIS A 203 -21.23 0.65 2.68
C HIS A 203 -20.48 1.41 1.58
N ARG A 204 -20.76 1.04 0.33
CA ARG A 204 -20.28 1.77 -0.84
C ARG A 204 -20.94 3.16 -0.85
N PRO A 205 -20.18 4.24 -1.09
CA PRO A 205 -20.76 5.57 -1.27
C PRO A 205 -21.79 5.56 -2.39
N SER A 206 -22.97 6.12 -2.12
CA SER A 206 -24.07 6.16 -3.08
C SER A 206 -23.92 7.33 -4.05
N ASP A 207 -24.54 7.24 -5.23
CA ASP A 207 -24.61 8.39 -6.14
C ASP A 207 -25.51 9.51 -5.60
N SER A 208 -26.45 9.22 -4.69
CA SER A 208 -27.22 10.24 -3.96
C SER A 208 -26.33 11.14 -3.09
N ASP A 209 -25.25 10.60 -2.52
CA ASP A 209 -24.27 11.39 -1.76
C ASP A 209 -23.57 12.44 -2.65
N ARG A 210 -23.54 12.24 -3.99
CA ARG A 210 -23.03 13.26 -4.94
C ARG A 210 -23.91 14.52 -4.99
N ARG A 211 -25.20 14.40 -4.68
CA ARG A 211 -26.17 15.52 -4.72
C ARG A 211 -26.21 16.29 -3.40
N GLU A 212 -26.06 15.61 -2.27
CA GLU A 212 -26.28 16.21 -0.96
C GLU A 212 -25.19 17.23 -0.58
N GLU A 213 -23.93 16.97 -0.95
CA GLU A 213 -22.81 17.88 -0.66
C GLU A 213 -22.70 19.07 -1.66
N ARG A 214 -23.48 19.06 -2.74
CA ARG A 214 -23.59 20.19 -3.68
C ARG A 214 -24.61 21.24 -3.24
N ARG A 215 -25.32 21.04 -2.13
CA ARG A 215 -26.12 22.10 -1.52
C ARG A 215 -25.16 23.08 -0.84
N PRO A 216 -25.10 24.35 -1.26
CA PRO A 216 -24.44 25.35 -0.45
C PRO A 216 -25.14 25.34 0.90
N HIS A 217 -24.37 25.32 2.00
CA HIS A 217 -24.88 25.75 3.29
C HIS A 217 -25.26 27.23 3.16
N SER A 218 -26.44 27.52 2.61
CA SER A 218 -27.13 28.79 2.85
C SER A 218 -27.53 28.75 4.31
N ALA A 219 -26.88 29.60 5.09
CA ALA A 219 -27.28 29.90 6.44
C ALA A 219 -28.61 30.65 6.39
N ASP A 220 -29.73 29.93 6.41
CA ASP A 220 -31.05 30.52 6.63
C ASP A 220 -31.58 30.02 7.97
N TRP A 221 -31.00 30.60 9.03
CA TRP A 221 -31.72 30.78 10.28
C TRP A 221 -32.64 32.00 10.13
N TYR A 222 -33.85 31.89 10.72
CA TYR A 222 -34.92 32.89 10.83
C TYR A 222 -35.95 32.93 9.69
N HIS A 223 -36.99 32.11 9.81
CA HIS A 223 -38.34 32.65 10.10
C HIS A 223 -39.28 31.55 10.62
N ARG A 224 -39.67 31.72 11.89
CA ARG A 224 -40.82 31.07 12.52
C ARG A 224 -42.10 31.77 12.04
N SER A 225 -43.15 31.02 11.70
CA SER A 225 -44.57 31.37 11.95
C SER A 225 -45.59 30.31 11.45
N TYR A 226 -46.28 29.70 12.42
CA TYR A 226 -47.63 29.10 12.44
C TYR A 226 -48.05 27.93 11.51
N PRO A 227 -48.71 26.87 12.04
CA PRO A 227 -49.38 25.84 11.26
C PRO A 227 -50.85 26.20 10.96
N PRO A 228 -51.41 25.82 9.79
CA PRO A 228 -52.84 25.75 9.64
C PRO A 228 -53.36 24.40 10.14
N THR A 229 -54.32 24.51 11.05
CA THR A 229 -55.36 23.54 11.40
C THR A 229 -55.94 22.79 10.20
N GLY A 230 -56.18 21.49 10.37
CA GLY A 230 -56.95 20.67 9.44
C GLY A 230 -57.25 19.28 10.01
N ASN A 231 -58.24 19.22 10.90
CA ASN A 231 -58.75 18.01 11.50
C ASN A 231 -59.81 17.40 10.57
N HIS A 232 -59.51 16.28 9.89
CA HIS A 232 -60.55 15.42 9.29
C HIS A 232 -60.27 13.95 9.61
N ARG A 233 -61.22 13.37 10.34
CA ARG A 233 -61.34 11.93 10.62
C ARG A 233 -61.96 11.20 9.43
N SER A 234 -61.39 10.04 9.13
CA SER A 234 -62.00 8.74 8.81
C SER A 234 -63.21 8.66 7.86
N HIS A 235 -63.07 7.91 6.76
CA HIS A 235 -63.69 6.58 6.54
C HIS A 235 -63.50 6.08 5.10
N HIS A 236 -63.63 4.76 4.94
CA HIS A 236 -63.66 3.96 3.71
C HIS A 236 -62.28 3.59 3.12
N GLN A 237 -62.02 2.40 2.61
CA GLN A 237 -62.51 1.02 2.75
C GLN A 237 -61.59 0.23 1.79
N HIS A 238 -61.12 -0.95 2.16
CA HIS A 238 -60.48 -1.85 1.20
C HIS A 238 -61.44 -2.19 0.05
N PRO A 239 -60.90 -2.54 -1.13
CA PRO A 239 -61.27 -3.85 -1.65
C PRO A 239 -60.06 -4.72 -1.98
N HIS A 240 -60.36 -6.00 -1.83
CA HIS A 240 -59.61 -7.21 -2.11
C HIS A 240 -59.35 -7.45 -3.61
N ASP A 241 -58.35 -8.31 -3.81
CA ASP A 241 -58.20 -9.33 -4.86
C ASP A 241 -57.90 -8.93 -6.31
N GLY A 242 -56.75 -9.41 -6.76
CA GLY A 242 -56.29 -9.42 -8.14
C GLY A 242 -55.06 -10.31 -8.32
N LEU A 243 -55.26 -11.61 -8.14
CA LEU A 243 -54.37 -12.69 -8.60
C LEU A 243 -54.12 -12.54 -10.11
N LEU A 244 -52.87 -12.63 -10.59
CA LEU A 244 -52.47 -13.14 -11.92
C LEU A 244 -50.91 -13.26 -12.00
N PRO A 245 -50.34 -14.08 -12.90
CA PRO A 245 -49.45 -15.19 -12.54
C PRO A 245 -47.96 -15.01 -12.88
N SER A 246 -47.13 -15.83 -12.24
CA SER A 246 -45.70 -16.01 -12.51
C SER A 246 -45.40 -16.55 -13.92
N PRO A 247 -44.31 -16.11 -14.59
CA PRO A 247 -43.92 -16.64 -15.89
C PRO A 247 -43.22 -18.02 -15.78
N PRO A 248 -43.28 -18.86 -16.82
CA PRO A 248 -42.75 -20.21 -16.78
C PRO A 248 -41.21 -20.24 -16.83
N LEU A 249 -40.64 -21.17 -16.06
CA LEU A 249 -39.21 -21.49 -16.04
C LEU A 249 -38.80 -22.19 -17.34
N LEU A 250 -37.80 -21.64 -18.02
CA LEU A 250 -37.13 -22.29 -19.15
C LEU A 250 -36.21 -23.42 -18.64
N PRO A 251 -36.13 -24.57 -19.32
CA PRO A 251 -35.20 -25.63 -18.98
C PRO A 251 -33.74 -25.25 -19.31
N PRO A 252 -32.75 -25.74 -18.56
CA PRO A 252 -31.34 -25.45 -18.80
C PRO A 252 -30.83 -26.17 -20.07
N PRO A 253 -29.82 -25.61 -20.77
CA PRO A 253 -29.23 -26.25 -21.94
C PRO A 253 -28.36 -27.47 -21.53
N PRO A 254 -28.19 -28.46 -22.42
CA PRO A 254 -27.38 -29.64 -22.14
C PRO A 254 -25.88 -29.29 -22.06
N PHE A 255 -25.21 -29.91 -21.09
CA PHE A 255 -23.77 -29.86 -20.91
C PHE A 255 -23.05 -30.56 -22.07
N CYS A 256 -22.17 -29.84 -22.77
CA CYS A 256 -21.13 -30.40 -23.63
C CYS A 256 -19.75 -30.02 -23.07
N PRO A 257 -18.81 -30.97 -22.86
CA PRO A 257 -17.46 -30.66 -22.43
C PRO A 257 -16.59 -30.34 -23.65
N PRO A 258 -15.72 -29.31 -23.60
CA PRO A 258 -14.58 -29.25 -24.50
C PRO A 258 -13.40 -29.99 -23.87
N THR A 259 -13.10 -31.15 -24.46
CA THR A 259 -11.78 -31.76 -24.54
C THR A 259 -10.77 -30.75 -25.12
N GLY A 260 -9.56 -30.71 -24.55
CA GLY A 260 -8.40 -30.06 -25.18
C GLY A 260 -7.67 -29.09 -24.26
N ALA A 261 -6.76 -29.62 -23.44
CA ALA A 261 -5.76 -28.82 -22.75
C ALA A 261 -4.73 -28.25 -23.74
N PRO A 262 -4.30 -26.99 -23.61
CA PRO A 262 -3.01 -26.55 -24.10
C PRO A 262 -1.97 -26.64 -22.98
N LEU A 263 -0.85 -27.27 -23.33
CA LEU A 263 0.35 -27.50 -22.54
C LEU A 263 0.78 -26.27 -21.72
N HIS A 264 0.84 -26.45 -20.40
CA HIS A 264 1.46 -25.50 -19.49
C HIS A 264 2.95 -25.34 -19.81
N HIS A 265 3.37 -24.12 -20.12
CA HIS A 265 4.76 -23.72 -19.95
C HIS A 265 5.07 -23.75 -18.44
N HIS A 266 5.83 -24.75 -18.02
CA HIS A 266 6.34 -24.87 -16.65
C HIS A 266 7.37 -23.76 -16.39
N HIS A 267 7.02 -22.78 -15.54
CA HIS A 267 7.97 -21.92 -14.86
C HIS A 267 8.14 -22.39 -13.41
N PRO A 268 9.37 -22.44 -12.86
CA PRO A 268 9.67 -23.21 -11.65
C PRO A 268 9.33 -22.51 -10.33
N TYR A 269 8.84 -21.27 -10.33
CA TYR A 269 8.54 -20.55 -9.09
C TYR A 269 7.14 -20.88 -8.55
N ARG A 270 7.05 -21.98 -7.78
CA ARG A 270 5.91 -22.25 -6.88
C ARG A 270 6.28 -21.82 -5.48
N TRP A 271 5.72 -20.71 -5.01
CA TRP A 271 5.85 -20.31 -3.61
C TRP A 271 5.27 -21.41 -2.71
N THR A 272 6.13 -21.99 -1.87
CA THR A 272 5.75 -22.95 -0.83
C THR A 272 5.76 -22.23 0.52
N PRO A 273 4.71 -22.39 1.35
CA PRO A 273 4.72 -21.88 2.71
C PRO A 273 5.96 -22.39 3.47
N PRO A 274 6.64 -21.56 4.28
CA PRO A 274 7.73 -22.04 5.11
C PRO A 274 7.23 -23.10 6.11
N HIS A 275 7.85 -24.28 6.12
CA HIS A 275 7.53 -25.36 7.07
C HIS A 275 7.88 -24.92 8.50
N PRO A 276 7.06 -25.22 9.53
CA PRO A 276 7.32 -24.81 10.91
C PRO A 276 8.58 -25.40 11.56
N ASP A 277 9.35 -26.23 10.85
CA ASP A 277 10.57 -26.91 11.36
C ASP A 277 11.85 -26.51 10.63
N SER A 278 11.89 -25.38 9.92
CA SER A 278 13.16 -24.75 9.52
C SER A 278 13.87 -24.12 10.73
N GLN A 279 14.17 -24.94 11.74
CA GLN A 279 15.28 -24.69 12.64
C GLN A 279 16.54 -24.78 11.79
N TRP A 280 17.19 -23.65 11.56
CA TRP A 280 18.54 -23.59 11.01
C TRP A 280 19.45 -24.45 11.90
N ARG A 281 19.63 -25.73 11.55
CA ARG A 281 20.60 -26.61 12.19
C ARG A 281 21.97 -26.00 11.93
N ARG A 282 22.62 -25.52 12.99
CA ARG A 282 24.05 -25.26 13.00
C ARG A 282 24.78 -26.48 12.41
N PRO A 283 25.77 -26.32 11.53
CA PRO A 283 26.55 -27.44 11.06
C PRO A 283 27.23 -28.14 12.26
N PRO A 284 27.34 -29.47 12.28
CA PRO A 284 28.02 -30.17 13.35
C PRO A 284 29.50 -29.76 13.38
N ARG A 285 30.00 -29.52 14.60
CA ARG A 285 31.43 -29.27 14.85
C ARG A 285 32.24 -30.50 14.43
N PRO A 286 33.38 -30.35 13.73
CA PRO A 286 34.31 -31.46 13.55
C PRO A 286 34.95 -31.80 14.91
N VAL A 287 34.89 -33.07 15.30
CA VAL A 287 35.60 -33.60 16.47
C VAL A 287 37.01 -34.00 16.04
N ASP A 288 37.99 -33.44 16.75
CA ASP A 288 39.41 -33.80 16.94
C ASP A 288 40.30 -34.16 15.74
N ARG A 289 41.31 -33.29 15.49
CA ARG A 289 42.73 -33.68 15.54
C ARG A 289 43.59 -32.53 16.07
N ARG A 290 44.23 -32.77 17.21
CA ARG A 290 45.28 -31.92 17.80
C ARG A 290 46.54 -31.91 16.93
N ARG A 291 47.26 -30.77 16.97
CA ARG A 291 48.57 -30.40 16.37
C ARG A 291 48.50 -29.69 15.00
N GLY A 292 48.35 -28.36 15.07
CA GLY A 292 48.87 -27.42 14.08
C GLY A 292 49.98 -26.55 14.71
N PRO A 293 50.91 -26.00 13.92
CA PRO A 293 52.05 -25.20 14.40
C PRO A 293 51.59 -23.84 14.99
N PRO A 294 52.39 -23.20 15.86
CA PRO A 294 51.99 -21.98 16.56
C PRO A 294 51.79 -20.79 15.60
N PRO A 295 50.90 -19.83 15.94
CA PRO A 295 50.68 -18.65 15.12
C PRO A 295 51.89 -17.69 15.17
N PRO A 296 52.13 -16.90 14.10
CA PRO A 296 53.18 -15.88 14.08
C PRO A 296 52.88 -14.72 15.05
N PRO A 297 53.92 -14.00 15.53
CA PRO A 297 53.76 -12.93 16.49
C PRO A 297 53.01 -11.72 15.90
N LEU A 298 52.26 -11.03 16.76
CA LEU A 298 51.48 -9.84 16.43
C LEU A 298 52.40 -8.66 16.04
N PRO A 299 52.00 -7.82 15.06
CA PRO A 299 52.75 -6.63 14.69
C PRO A 299 52.69 -5.56 15.81
N PRO A 300 53.73 -4.70 15.92
CA PRO A 300 53.79 -3.66 16.94
C PRO A 300 52.72 -2.58 16.74
N PRO A 301 52.27 -1.91 17.82
CA PRO A 301 51.25 -0.88 17.73
C PRO A 301 51.76 0.36 16.99
N LEU A 302 50.95 0.86 16.04
CA LEU A 302 51.23 2.09 15.31
C LEU A 302 51.10 3.33 16.21
N PRO A 303 51.95 4.37 16.02
CA PRO A 303 51.89 5.59 16.83
C PRO A 303 50.59 6.36 16.61
N ARG A 304 49.99 6.84 17.71
CA ARG A 304 48.89 7.81 17.70
C ARG A 304 49.39 9.14 17.13
N TYR A 305 48.84 9.57 16.00
CA TYR A 305 48.98 10.95 15.53
C TYR A 305 47.77 11.79 15.94
N SER A 306 48.10 12.91 16.56
CA SER A 306 47.21 13.98 17.01
C SER A 306 46.84 14.94 15.87
N ALA A 307 45.67 15.56 16.00
CA ALA A 307 45.14 16.57 15.10
C ALA A 307 45.85 17.92 15.24
N ARG A 308 46.21 18.57 14.12
CA ARG A 308 46.21 20.03 13.89
C ARG A 308 46.63 20.37 12.44
N TRP A 309 46.41 21.63 12.06
CA TRP A 309 46.58 22.33 10.76
C TRP A 309 45.28 22.37 9.94
N THR A 310 44.43 23.42 9.98
CA THR A 310 44.50 24.87 9.62
C THR A 310 44.60 25.20 8.12
N ASN A 311 43.44 25.63 7.60
CA ASN A 311 43.12 26.83 6.80
C ASN A 311 43.63 27.06 5.35
N GLU A 312 42.74 27.75 4.61
CA GLU A 312 42.89 28.50 3.33
C GLU A 312 42.69 27.67 2.03
N SER A 313 41.51 27.66 1.41
CA SER A 313 40.79 28.70 0.62
C SER A 313 41.16 28.71 -0.87
N ASN A 314 40.27 28.21 -1.74
CA ASN A 314 39.80 28.94 -2.92
C ASN A 314 38.55 28.27 -3.52
N GLY A 315 37.52 29.08 -3.74
CA GLY A 315 36.22 28.62 -4.25
C GLY A 315 36.17 28.52 -5.77
N LEU A 316 35.13 27.85 -6.27
CA LEU A 316 34.29 28.33 -7.36
C LEU A 316 32.93 27.61 -7.31
N ARG A 317 31.90 28.46 -7.23
CA ARG A 317 30.44 28.24 -7.24
C ARG A 317 29.96 27.28 -8.34
N GLU A 318 29.09 26.34 -7.97
CA GLU A 318 27.82 26.05 -8.67
C GLU A 318 26.74 25.72 -7.63
N ARG A 319 25.57 26.39 -7.73
CA ARG A 319 24.41 26.25 -6.84
C ARG A 319 23.48 25.13 -7.34
N PRO A 320 22.79 24.42 -6.42
CA PRO A 320 21.32 24.46 -6.47
C PRO A 320 20.66 24.73 -5.10
N GLU A 321 19.74 25.70 -5.11
CA GLU A 321 18.61 25.90 -4.19
C GLU A 321 17.65 24.68 -4.30
N GLU A 322 16.86 24.22 -3.33
CA GLU A 322 16.41 24.74 -2.04
C GLU A 322 15.88 23.55 -1.20
N GLU A 323 16.17 23.59 0.10
CA GLU A 323 15.96 22.54 1.10
C GLU A 323 14.64 22.78 1.84
N TRP A 324 13.76 21.76 1.95
CA TRP A 324 12.59 21.80 2.82
C TRP A 324 12.58 20.59 3.76
N ALA A 325 13.33 20.71 4.86
CA ALA A 325 13.20 19.85 6.03
C ALA A 325 12.06 20.35 6.93
N GLY A 326 10.98 19.55 7.02
CA GLY A 326 9.90 19.76 7.97
C GLY A 326 10.35 19.54 9.42
N ARG A 327 9.94 20.47 10.28
CA ARG A 327 10.21 20.54 11.72
C ARG A 327 10.01 19.21 12.47
N GLN A 328 11.01 18.84 13.27
CA GLN A 328 10.89 17.86 14.34
C GLN A 328 10.11 18.47 15.52
N MET A 329 9.05 17.80 15.97
CA MET A 329 8.40 18.06 17.25
C MET A 329 9.09 17.21 18.32
N ARG A 330 9.60 17.84 19.39
CA ARG A 330 9.91 17.20 20.67
C ARG A 330 9.10 17.86 21.79
N PRO A 331 8.67 17.10 22.81
CA PRO A 331 7.74 17.58 23.82
C PRO A 331 8.47 18.34 24.93
N HIS A 332 7.97 19.51 25.31
CA HIS A 332 8.42 20.22 26.52
C HIS A 332 7.41 20.01 27.65
N HIS A 333 7.79 19.20 28.64
CA HIS A 333 7.28 19.36 30.00
C HIS A 333 7.90 20.60 30.63
N ARG A 334 7.08 21.48 31.19
CA ARG A 334 7.52 22.47 32.17
C ARG A 334 6.44 22.68 33.22
N HIS A 335 6.73 22.23 34.44
CA HIS A 335 6.10 22.73 35.65
C HIS A 335 6.38 24.24 35.79
N ARG A 336 5.37 25.01 36.19
CA ARG A 336 5.58 26.33 36.78
C ARG A 336 4.54 26.58 37.87
N VAL A 337 5.03 26.54 39.11
CA VAL A 337 4.42 27.16 40.29
C VAL A 337 4.53 28.67 40.11
N ASN A 338 3.47 29.42 40.41
CA ASN A 338 3.62 30.75 40.99
C ASN A 338 2.38 31.16 41.78
N THR A 339 2.67 31.50 43.02
CA THR A 339 1.88 32.15 44.07
C THR A 339 1.37 33.53 43.63
N TYR A 340 0.15 33.86 44.03
CA TYR A 340 -0.42 35.20 43.99
C TYR A 340 -0.31 35.81 45.40
N ASP A 341 0.29 36.99 45.49
CA ASP A 341 0.20 37.92 46.61
C ASP A 341 -0.42 39.23 46.10
N ASN A 342 -1.44 39.69 46.84
CA ASN A 342 -1.92 41.05 47.11
C ASN A 342 -1.80 42.14 46.03
N TYR A 343 -2.95 42.68 45.58
CA TYR A 343 -3.64 43.81 46.22
C TYR A 343 -5.02 44.04 45.59
#